data_AF-A0A0M4H4A2-F1
#
_entry.id   AF-A0A0M4H4A2-F1
#
_cell.length_a   1.000
_cell.length_b   1.000
_cell.length_c   1.000
_cell.angle_alpha   90.00
_cell.angle_beta   90.00
_cell.angle_gamma   90.00
#
_symmetry.space_group_name_H-M   'P 1'
#
loop_
_entity.id
_entity.type
_entity.pdbx_description
1 polymer ?
#
loop_
_entity_poly.entity_id
_entity_poly.type
_entity_poly.pdbx_seq_one_letter_code
_entity_poly.pdbx_strand_id
1 'polypeptide(L)'
;MNVDKQSIAQMLNEAFPPVVRSALDPADLESLAERVLGELELRVGERLSAGLSETAMEEFELLNDDPDTPWPAFAEWFRTYRPNYQETVKQTLEELIRETAHKVTAALSLQTS
;
A
#
# COMPACT_ATOMS: atom_id res chain seq x y z
N MET A 1 1.23 -12.50 -1.66
CA MET A 1 2.10 -11.32 -1.86
C MET A 1 2.47 -10.82 -0.48
N ASN A 2 3.74 -10.86 -0.09
CA ASN A 2 4.18 -10.23 1.15
C ASN A 2 4.35 -8.75 0.82
N VAL A 3 3.55 -7.87 1.42
CA VAL A 3 3.68 -6.42 1.22
C VAL A 3 4.34 -5.86 2.46
N ASP A 4 5.64 -5.62 2.35
CA ASP A 4 6.44 -5.03 3.40
C ASP A 4 7.29 -3.89 2.82
N LYS A 5 7.91 -3.12 3.70
CA LYS A 5 8.75 -1.98 3.33
C LYS A 5 9.87 -2.36 2.34
N GLN A 6 10.48 -3.54 2.51
CA GLN A 6 11.56 -3.99 1.64
C GLN A 6 11.06 -4.29 0.21
N SER A 7 9.93 -4.97 0.11
CA SER A 7 9.29 -5.30 -1.16
C SER A 7 8.84 -4.04 -1.89
N ILE A 8 8.28 -3.07 -1.18
CA ILE A 8 7.89 -1.76 -1.73
C ILE A 8 9.12 -0.98 -2.23
N ALA A 9 10.20 -0.94 -1.43
CA ALA A 9 11.45 -0.28 -1.83
C ALA A 9 12.01 -0.90 -3.12
N GLN A 10 11.99 -2.22 -3.24
CA GLN A 10 12.39 -2.92 -4.46
C GLN A 10 11.50 -2.52 -5.65
N MET A 11 10.17 -2.55 -5.50
CA MET A 11 9.23 -2.18 -6.56
C MET A 11 9.41 -0.72 -7.01
N LEU A 12 9.65 0.21 -6.09
CA LEU A 12 9.96 1.60 -6.39
C LEU A 12 11.26 1.71 -7.20
N ASN A 13 12.32 1.06 -6.74
CA ASN A 13 13.60 1.04 -7.44
C ASN A 13 13.47 0.48 -8.88
N GLU A 14 12.69 -0.58 -9.07
CA GLU A 14 12.40 -1.15 -10.39
C GLU A 14 11.56 -0.21 -11.27
N ALA A 15 10.61 0.54 -10.68
CA ALA A 15 9.78 1.49 -11.40
C ALA A 15 10.50 2.80 -11.78
N PHE A 16 11.56 3.18 -11.05
CA PHE A 16 12.32 4.39 -11.34
C PHE A 16 13.16 4.25 -12.63
N PRO A 17 13.31 5.33 -13.43
CA PRO A 17 14.31 5.39 -14.50
C PRO A 17 15.74 5.33 -13.95
N PRO A 18 16.74 4.89 -14.75
CA PRO A 18 18.14 4.77 -14.28
C PRO A 18 18.71 6.06 -13.67
N VAL A 19 18.40 7.22 -14.25
CA VAL A 19 18.87 8.52 -13.74
C VAL A 19 18.35 8.82 -12.34
N VAL A 20 17.10 8.43 -12.04
CA VAL A 20 16.49 8.60 -10.72
C VAL A 20 17.11 7.60 -9.73
N ARG A 21 17.31 6.35 -10.14
CA ARG A 21 17.98 5.33 -9.30
C ARG A 21 19.38 5.75 -8.87
N SER A 22 20.12 6.45 -9.73
CA SER A 22 21.45 6.96 -9.40
C SER A 22 21.44 8.25 -8.57
N ALA A 23 20.32 8.97 -8.56
CA ALA A 23 20.18 10.24 -7.83
C ALA A 23 19.68 10.06 -6.40
N LEU A 24 18.93 8.99 -6.12
CA LEU A 24 18.42 8.67 -4.79
C LEU A 24 19.42 7.82 -4.02
N ASP A 25 19.60 8.12 -2.73
CA ASP A 25 20.34 7.24 -1.83
C ASP A 25 19.41 6.15 -1.22
N PRO A 26 19.97 5.15 -0.53
CA PRO A 26 19.16 4.10 0.10
C PRO A 26 18.18 4.62 1.17
N ALA A 27 18.50 5.72 1.86
CA ALA A 27 17.63 6.30 2.89
C ALA A 27 16.44 7.05 2.28
N ASP A 28 16.65 7.70 1.14
CA ASP A 28 15.56 8.27 0.33
C ASP A 28 14.58 7.19 -0.11
N LEU A 29 15.11 6.07 -0.62
CA LEU A 29 14.29 4.94 -1.07
C LEU A 29 13.50 4.30 0.09
N GLU A 30 14.14 4.15 1.25
CA GLU A 30 13.48 3.64 2.46
C GLU A 30 12.36 4.59 2.93
N SER A 31 12.62 5.89 2.94
CA SER A 31 11.63 6.91 3.32
C SER A 31 10.45 6.95 2.35
N LEU A 32 10.70 6.75 1.05
CA LEU A 32 9.65 6.64 0.05
C LEU A 32 8.83 5.36 0.24
N ALA A 33 9.48 4.24 0.54
CA ALA A 33 8.80 2.98 0.78
C ALA A 33 7.90 3.03 2.03
N GLU A 34 8.36 3.67 3.11
CA GLU A 34 7.56 3.91 4.32
C GLU A 34 6.32 4.76 4.02
N ARG A 35 6.48 5.84 3.25
CA ARG A 35 5.36 6.68 2.82
C ARG A 35 4.35 5.93 1.96
N VAL A 36 4.84 5.11 1.02
CA VAL A 36 3.96 4.28 0.17
C VAL A 36 3.22 3.23 1.00
N LEU A 37 3.86 2.64 2.02
CA LEU A 37 3.20 1.68 2.90
C LEU A 37 2.06 2.34 3.69
N GLY A 38 2.29 3.50 4.32
CA GLY A 38 1.24 4.20 5.05
C GLY A 38 0.07 4.66 4.16
N GLU A 39 0.38 5.13 2.94
CA GLU A 39 -0.66 5.50 1.97
C GLU A 39 -1.42 4.27 1.44
N LEU A 40 -0.74 3.13 1.30
CA LEU A 40 -1.39 1.87 0.92
C LEU A 40 -2.41 1.44 1.97
N GLU A 41 -2.04 1.46 3.25
CA GLU A 41 -2.95 1.13 4.36
C GLU A 41 -4.18 2.03 4.35
N LEU A 42 -3.99 3.35 4.18
CA LEU A 42 -5.07 4.33 4.09
C LEU A 42 -6.02 4.02 2.92
N ARG A 43 -5.50 3.96 1.69
CA ARG A 43 -6.32 3.78 0.48
C ARG A 43 -6.99 2.42 0.43
N VAL A 44 -6.31 1.37 0.89
CA VAL A 44 -6.92 0.04 1.01
C VAL A 44 -8.04 0.07 2.05
N GLY A 45 -7.83 0.69 3.21
CA GLY A 45 -8.86 0.86 4.23
C GLY A 45 -10.10 1.58 3.70
N GLU A 46 -9.92 2.68 2.96
CA GLU A 46 -11.02 3.40 2.32
C GLU A 46 -11.76 2.53 1.28
N ARG A 47 -11.03 1.85 0.39
CA ARG A 47 -11.61 1.00 -0.65
C ARG A 47 -12.34 -0.20 -0.07
N LEU A 48 -11.80 -0.82 0.98
CA LEU A 48 -12.43 -1.96 1.64
C LEU A 48 -13.60 -1.54 2.53
N SER A 49 -13.59 -0.33 3.11
CA SER A 49 -14.74 0.17 3.89
C SER A 49 -15.88 0.72 3.02
N ALA A 50 -15.58 1.17 1.80
CA ALA A 50 -16.58 1.76 0.89
C ALA A 50 -17.77 0.81 0.64
N GLY A 51 -18.98 1.24 1.04
CA GLY A 51 -20.21 0.47 0.83
C GLY A 51 -20.37 -0.75 1.73
N LEU A 52 -19.61 -0.86 2.83
CA LEU A 52 -19.98 -1.78 3.92
C LEU A 52 -21.26 -1.31 4.61
N SER A 53 -22.05 -2.26 5.11
CA SER A 53 -23.13 -1.96 6.05
C SER A 53 -22.57 -1.66 7.44
N GLU A 54 -23.37 -1.00 8.28
CA GLU A 54 -23.04 -0.77 9.70
C GLU A 54 -22.69 -2.08 10.40
N THR A 55 -23.48 -3.14 10.21
CA THR A 55 -23.19 -4.47 10.77
C THR A 55 -21.84 -5.02 10.35
N ALA A 56 -21.46 -4.88 9.08
CA ALA A 56 -20.16 -5.37 8.61
C ALA A 56 -18.99 -4.57 9.19
N MET A 57 -19.17 -3.27 9.42
CA MET A 57 -18.19 -2.41 10.09
C MET A 57 -18.04 -2.79 11.56
N GLU A 58 -19.15 -2.96 12.30
CA GLU A 58 -19.13 -3.42 13.69
C GLU A 58 -18.44 -4.78 13.84
N GLU A 59 -18.73 -5.73 12.95
CA GLU A 59 -18.05 -7.03 12.94
C GLU A 59 -16.54 -6.90 12.73
N PHE A 60 -16.09 -5.99 11.88
CA PHE A 60 -14.66 -5.75 11.66
C PHE A 60 -14.00 -5.05 12.85
N GLU A 61 -14.70 -4.10 13.50
CA GLU A 61 -14.23 -3.43 14.71
C GLU A 61 -14.04 -4.43 15.86
N LEU A 62 -14.97 -5.36 16.04
CA LEU A 62 -14.86 -6.44 17.03
C LEU A 62 -13.64 -7.35 16.79
N LEU A 63 -13.27 -7.59 15.54
CA LEU A 63 -12.05 -8.33 15.21
C LEU A 63 -10.77 -7.54 15.55
N ASN A 64 -10.80 -6.22 15.45
CA ASN A 64 -9.65 -5.36 15.77
C ASN A 64 -9.52 -5.05 17.27
N ASP A 65 -10.61 -5.16 18.05
CA ASP A 65 -10.62 -4.82 19.48
C ASP A 65 -9.79 -5.80 20.33
N ASP A 66 -9.66 -7.05 19.87
CA ASP A 66 -8.81 -8.06 20.49
C ASP A 66 -7.49 -8.25 19.71
N PRO A 67 -6.33 -7.86 20.28
CA PRO A 67 -5.03 -8.02 19.63
C PRO A 67 -4.60 -9.49 19.47
N ASP A 68 -5.22 -10.43 20.18
CA ASP A 68 -4.99 -11.86 20.06
C ASP A 68 -5.89 -12.50 19.00
N THR A 69 -6.74 -11.72 18.31
CA THR A 69 -7.60 -12.21 17.23
C THR A 69 -6.76 -12.89 16.15
N PRO A 70 -6.99 -14.19 15.88
CA PRO A 70 -6.15 -14.93 14.97
C PRO A 70 -6.48 -14.59 13.51
N TRP A 71 -5.46 -14.56 12.65
CA TRP A 71 -5.60 -14.27 11.21
C TRP A 71 -6.75 -15.02 10.49
N PRO A 72 -7.06 -16.30 10.78
CA PRO A 72 -8.19 -16.98 10.16
C PRO A 72 -9.55 -16.28 10.35
N ALA A 73 -9.78 -15.55 11.45
CA ALA A 73 -11.00 -14.80 11.68
C ALA A 73 -11.13 -13.61 10.71
N PHE A 74 -10.05 -12.83 10.56
CA PHE A 74 -9.95 -11.79 9.53
C PHE A 74 -10.14 -12.36 8.11
N ALA A 75 -9.50 -13.49 7.81
CA ALA A 75 -9.63 -14.14 6.51
C ALA A 75 -11.07 -14.57 6.21
N GLU A 76 -11.82 -15.00 7.21
CA GLU A 76 -13.25 -15.33 7.07
C GLU A 76 -14.09 -14.08 6.80
N TRP A 77 -13.91 -13.01 7.57
CA TRP A 77 -14.59 -11.73 7.35
C TRP A 77 -14.33 -11.19 5.93
N PHE A 78 -13.07 -11.20 5.50
CA PHE A 78 -12.72 -10.77 4.14
C PHE A 78 -13.36 -11.65 3.07
N ARG A 79 -13.41 -12.98 3.24
CA ARG A 79 -14.11 -13.87 2.29
C ARG A 79 -15.59 -13.52 2.14
N THR A 80 -16.24 -13.11 3.24
CA THR A 80 -17.66 -12.77 3.26
C THR A 80 -17.94 -11.40 2.62
N TYR A 81 -17.26 -10.35 3.07
CA TYR A 81 -17.59 -8.97 2.68
C TYR A 81 -16.72 -8.41 1.57
N ARG A 82 -15.49 -8.91 1.42
CA ARG A 82 -14.48 -8.39 0.48
C ARG A 82 -13.66 -9.52 -0.15
N PRO A 83 -14.29 -10.45 -0.89
CA PRO A 83 -13.59 -11.61 -1.46
C PRO A 83 -12.43 -11.22 -2.38
N ASN A 84 -12.46 -10.00 -2.92
CA ASN A 84 -11.43 -9.44 -3.80
C ASN A 84 -10.36 -8.60 -3.05
N TYR A 85 -10.29 -8.63 -1.71
CA TYR A 85 -9.39 -7.75 -0.94
C TYR A 85 -7.93 -7.83 -1.39
N GLN A 86 -7.45 -9.02 -1.75
CA GLN A 86 -6.07 -9.22 -2.22
C GLN A 86 -5.81 -8.50 -3.54
N GLU A 87 -6.77 -8.52 -4.46
CA GLU A 87 -6.68 -7.82 -5.73
C GLU A 87 -6.78 -6.31 -5.50
N THR A 88 -7.63 -5.85 -4.58
CA THR A 88 -7.68 -4.44 -4.15
C THR A 88 -6.34 -3.97 -3.60
N VAL A 89 -5.70 -4.73 -2.71
CA VAL A 89 -4.36 -4.42 -2.18
C VAL A 89 -3.33 -4.32 -3.30
N LYS A 90 -3.31 -5.33 -4.19
CA LYS A 90 -2.38 -5.38 -5.31
C LYS A 90 -2.54 -4.18 -6.25
N GLN A 91 -3.76 -3.90 -6.71
CA GLN A 91 -4.04 -2.78 -7.61
C GLN A 91 -3.68 -1.44 -6.97
N THR A 92 -4.03 -1.26 -5.69
CA THR A 92 -3.69 -0.04 -4.95
C THR A 92 -2.17 0.14 -4.82
N LEU A 93 -1.43 -0.93 -4.56
CA LEU A 93 0.03 -0.88 -4.52
C LEU A 93 0.63 -0.54 -5.88
N GLU A 94 0.18 -1.18 -6.97
CA GLU A 94 0.66 -0.89 -8.33
C GLU A 94 0.39 0.56 -8.76
N GLU A 95 -0.76 1.11 -8.39
CA GLU A 95 -1.09 2.53 -8.58
C GLU A 95 -0.14 3.44 -7.81
N LEU A 96 0.09 3.16 -6.52
CA LEU A 96 0.96 3.97 -5.66
C LEU A 96 2.42 3.95 -6.11
N ILE A 97 2.95 2.79 -6.51
CA ILE A 97 4.30 2.67 -7.06
C ILE A 97 4.43 3.53 -8.32
N ARG A 98 3.46 3.48 -9.23
CA ARG A 98 3.46 4.26 -10.47
C ARG A 98 3.35 5.76 -10.21
N GLU A 99 2.44 6.16 -9.33
CA GLU A 99 2.28 7.57 -8.93
C GLU A 99 3.57 8.12 -8.32
N THR A 100 4.18 7.36 -7.41
CA THR A 100 5.41 7.76 -6.72
C THR A 100 6.57 7.86 -7.71
N ALA A 101 6.74 6.84 -8.57
CA ALA A 101 7.75 6.84 -9.63
C ALA A 101 7.62 8.06 -10.54
N HIS A 102 6.40 8.38 -10.97
CA HIS A 102 6.14 9.54 -11.82
C HIS A 102 6.44 10.86 -11.10
N LYS A 103 5.94 11.05 -9.87
CA LYS A 103 6.13 12.30 -9.09
C LYS A 103 7.60 12.57 -8.79
N VAL A 104 8.35 11.55 -8.36
CA VAL A 104 9.79 11.68 -8.06
C VAL A 104 10.59 11.96 -9.33
N THR A 105 10.30 11.24 -10.42
CA THR A 105 10.97 11.48 -11.71
C THR A 105 10.74 12.90 -12.20
N ALA A 106 9.49 13.39 -12.14
CA ALA A 106 9.16 14.75 -12.54
C ALA A 106 9.87 15.79 -11.67
N ALA A 107 9.89 15.60 -10.34
CA ALA A 107 10.56 16.51 -9.41
C ALA A 107 12.07 16.63 -9.69
N LEU A 108 12.76 15.51 -9.92
CA LEU A 108 14.19 15.51 -10.23
C LEU A 108 14.51 16.08 -11.62
N SER A 109 13.62 15.89 -12.60
CA SER A 109 13.79 16.46 -13.95
C SER A 109 13.66 17.99 -13.94
N LEU A 110 12.82 18.54 -13.06
CA LEU A 110 12.65 19.99 -12.90
C LEU A 110 13.82 20.65 -12.17
N GLN A 111 14.59 19.91 -11.36
CA GLN A 111 15.76 20.44 -10.65
C GLN A 111 17.02 20.50 -11.54
N THR A 112 17.02 19.80 -12.68
CA THR A 112 18.16 19.73 -13.60
C THR A 112 17.99 20.61 -14.86
N SER A 113 16.89 21.35 -14.96
CA SER A 113 16.60 22.36 -16.01
C SER A 113 16.83 23.78 -15.51
#